data_AF-T0LHK8-F1
#
_entry.id   AF-T0LHK8-F1
#
_cell.length_a   1.000
_cell.length_b   1.000
_cell.length_c   1.000
_cell.angle_alpha   90.00
_cell.angle_beta   90.00
_cell.angle_gamma   90.00
#
_symmetry.space_group_name_H-M   'P 1'
#
loop_
_entity.id
_entity.type
_entity.pdbx_description
1 polymer ?
#
loop_
_entity_poly.entity_id
_entity_poly.type
_entity_poly.pdbx_seq_one_letter_code
_entity_poly.pdbx_strand_id
1 'polypeptide(L)'
;MKIVSLAYGKFPSVSQLHQNFQPGVKRLRVTLDLVDSVEYKNNFSHIYNQLLSIMPTLAKHKCCENWSGRQGSSALAPKLTSGIPIKKMGDMSDYAHLIEHVIIDLQCHIGDMKICSGITCGYQFPKYRFDLFVECNDKKIGVFTANLAVYLIEYLRENQSLPSNSLYLIDLARYLTETRQTRLSSDSLARKLGWKEEIVSWALEKLRELHFFNNSKLSKAKV
;
A
#
# COMPACT_ATOMS: atom_id res chain seq x y z
N MET A 1 -0.46 -5.95 12.84
CA MET A 1 -1.27 -6.10 11.61
C MET A 1 -0.68 -7.23 10.80
N LYS A 2 -1.39 -7.83 9.85
CA LYS A 2 -0.82 -8.95 9.10
C LYS A 2 -1.47 -9.10 7.74
N ILE A 3 -0.65 -9.24 6.70
CA ILE A 3 -1.11 -9.74 5.40
C ILE A 3 -1.35 -11.24 5.53
N VAL A 4 -2.61 -11.66 5.41
CA VAL A 4 -3.03 -13.06 5.41
C VAL A 4 -2.85 -13.67 4.03
N SER A 5 -3.21 -12.93 2.98
CA SER A 5 -3.10 -13.41 1.60
C SER A 5 -2.91 -12.26 0.61
N LEU A 6 -2.22 -12.56 -0.49
CA LEU A 6 -2.09 -11.68 -1.65
C LEU A 6 -2.55 -12.44 -2.89
N ALA A 7 -3.46 -11.84 -3.65
CA ALA A 7 -3.87 -12.37 -4.95
C ALA A 7 -3.77 -11.26 -6.01
N TYR A 8 -3.37 -11.63 -7.22
CA TYR A 8 -3.23 -10.69 -8.33
C TYR A 8 -3.97 -11.22 -9.55
N GLY A 9 -4.88 -10.42 -10.10
CA GLY A 9 -5.69 -10.86 -11.23
C GLY A 9 -6.89 -9.96 -11.50
N LYS A 10 -7.86 -10.49 -12.24
CA LYS A 10 -9.15 -9.83 -12.45
C LYS A 10 -10.12 -10.26 -11.35
N PHE A 11 -10.89 -9.30 -10.84
CA PHE A 11 -11.92 -9.54 -9.81
C PHE A 11 -13.25 -8.92 -10.28
N PRO A 12 -14.00 -9.61 -11.15
CA PRO A 12 -15.20 -9.05 -11.78
C PRO A 12 -16.28 -8.67 -10.75
N SER A 13 -16.45 -9.48 -9.70
CA SER A 13 -17.42 -9.23 -8.62
C SER A 13 -17.19 -7.90 -7.91
N VAL A 14 -15.93 -7.49 -7.78
CA VAL A 14 -15.55 -6.23 -7.11
C VAL A 14 -15.61 -5.04 -8.04
N SER A 15 -15.48 -5.26 -9.36
CA SER A 15 -15.55 -4.19 -10.36
C SER A 15 -16.91 -3.47 -10.35
N GLN A 16 -17.96 -4.14 -9.89
CA GLN A 16 -19.31 -3.57 -9.75
C GLN A 16 -19.49 -2.74 -8.47
N LEU A 17 -18.56 -2.85 -7.51
CA LEU A 17 -18.62 -2.19 -6.21
C LEU A 17 -18.00 -0.78 -6.23
N HIS A 18 -17.26 -0.40 -7.27
CA HIS A 18 -16.64 0.92 -7.34
C HIS A 18 -16.65 1.44 -8.78
N GLN A 19 -17.41 2.50 -9.05
CA GLN A 19 -17.67 2.97 -10.41
C GLN A 19 -16.41 3.51 -11.12
N ASN A 20 -15.41 3.96 -10.37
CA ASN A 20 -14.18 4.50 -10.97
C ASN A 20 -13.16 3.39 -11.31
N PHE A 21 -13.47 2.13 -11.02
CA PHE A 21 -12.61 1.03 -11.44
C PHE A 21 -12.58 0.91 -12.96
N GLN A 22 -11.38 0.93 -13.50
CA GLN A 22 -11.11 0.80 -14.91
C GLN A 22 -11.47 -0.62 -15.39
N PRO A 23 -12.28 -0.75 -16.45
CA PRO A 23 -12.59 -2.03 -17.05
C PRO A 23 -11.34 -2.78 -17.50
N GLY A 24 -11.28 -4.09 -17.22
CA GLY A 24 -10.20 -4.96 -17.70
C GLY A 24 -8.87 -4.84 -16.95
N VAL A 25 -8.68 -3.81 -16.12
CA VAL A 25 -7.47 -3.62 -15.30
C VAL A 25 -7.39 -4.69 -14.22
N LYS A 26 -6.17 -5.23 -14.04
CA LYS A 26 -5.88 -6.20 -12.98
C LYS A 26 -5.79 -5.47 -11.64
N ARG A 27 -6.07 -6.19 -10.55
CA ARG A 27 -6.01 -5.66 -9.19
C ARG A 27 -5.13 -6.55 -8.33
N LEU A 28 -4.61 -5.95 -7.28
CA LEU A 28 -4.08 -6.65 -6.13
C LEU A 28 -5.20 -6.76 -5.10
N ARG A 29 -5.50 -7.98 -4.65
CA ARG A 29 -6.27 -8.21 -3.43
C ARG A 29 -5.31 -8.46 -2.28
N VAL A 30 -5.40 -7.64 -1.24
CA VAL A 30 -4.67 -7.80 0.02
C VAL A 30 -5.67 -8.17 1.10
N THR A 31 -5.60 -9.40 1.60
CA THR A 31 -6.37 -9.80 2.78
C THR A 31 -5.56 -9.45 4.01
N LEU A 32 -6.11 -8.59 4.87
CA LEU A 32 -5.47 -8.09 6.08
C LEU A 32 -6.23 -8.57 7.32
N ASP A 33 -5.49 -9.00 8.33
CA ASP A 33 -5.98 -9.12 9.70
C ASP A 33 -5.41 -7.98 10.53
N LEU A 34 -6.30 -7.21 11.15
CA LEU A 34 -5.95 -6.16 12.09
C LEU A 34 -6.18 -6.68 13.51
N VAL A 35 -5.14 -6.61 14.34
CA VAL A 35 -5.23 -7.02 15.74
C VAL A 35 -5.70 -5.82 16.56
N ASP A 36 -6.84 -6.00 17.25
CA ASP A 36 -7.38 -5.02 18.19
C ASP A 36 -6.55 -5.05 19.47
N SER A 37 -5.47 -4.28 19.49
CA SER A 37 -4.75 -3.98 20.71
C SER A 37 -5.31 -2.68 21.28
N VAL A 38 -5.91 -2.79 22.46
CA VAL A 38 -6.57 -1.70 23.21
C VAL A 38 -5.65 -0.48 23.41
N GLU A 39 -4.33 -0.69 23.41
CA GLU A 39 -3.31 0.34 23.63
C GLU A 39 -3.12 1.34 22.49
N TYR A 40 -3.61 1.08 21.27
CA TYR A 40 -3.32 1.91 20.08
C TYR A 40 -4.48 2.80 19.62
N LYS A 41 -5.58 2.79 20.39
CA LYS A 41 -6.75 3.64 20.15
C LYS A 41 -6.43 5.08 20.53
N ASN A 42 -5.63 5.80 19.72
CA ASN A 42 -5.56 7.28 19.65
C ASN A 42 -4.47 7.85 18.72
N ASN A 43 -3.68 7.05 17.98
CA ASN A 43 -2.54 7.59 17.22
C ASN A 43 -2.76 7.80 15.71
N PHE A 44 -3.99 7.63 15.20
CA PHE A 44 -4.25 7.64 13.75
C PHE A 44 -3.81 8.95 13.07
N SER A 45 -4.19 10.11 13.61
CA SER A 45 -3.85 11.42 13.04
C SER A 45 -2.34 11.64 12.96
N HIS A 46 -1.60 11.20 13.98
CA HIS A 46 -0.14 11.30 14.00
C HIS A 46 0.49 10.38 12.95
N ILE A 47 0.03 9.13 12.86
CA ILE A 47 0.49 8.17 11.84
C ILE A 47 0.24 8.75 10.44
N TYR A 48 -0.96 9.27 10.18
CA TYR A 48 -1.29 9.92 8.92
C TYR A 48 -0.36 11.12 8.63
N ASN A 49 -0.12 11.99 9.62
CA ASN A 49 0.78 13.13 9.46
C ASN A 49 2.24 12.72 9.21
N GLN A 50 2.72 11.66 9.85
CA GLN A 50 4.06 11.11 9.58
C GLN A 50 4.14 10.59 8.14
N LEU A 51 3.14 9.86 7.66
CA LEU A 51 3.10 9.39 6.27
C LEU A 51 3.12 10.55 5.26
N LEU A 52 2.44 11.67 5.54
CA LEU A 52 2.48 12.85 4.67
C LEU A 52 3.88 13.46 4.48
N SER A 53 4.81 13.23 5.42
CA SER A 53 6.18 13.72 5.30
C SER A 53 6.97 13.04 4.17
N ILE A 54 6.59 11.80 3.81
CA ILE A 54 7.23 11.02 2.75
C ILE A 54 6.31 10.78 1.54
N MET A 55 4.99 10.92 1.71
CA MET A 55 3.95 10.75 0.69
C MET A 55 2.97 11.93 0.73
N PRO A 56 3.39 13.14 0.31
CA PRO A 56 2.56 14.35 0.40
C PRO A 56 1.34 14.32 -0.53
N THR A 57 1.34 13.46 -1.56
CA THR A 57 0.21 13.27 -2.48
C THR A 57 -0.97 12.54 -1.85
N LEU A 58 -0.76 11.84 -0.74
CA LEU A 58 -1.81 11.14 0.02
C LEU A 58 -2.96 12.09 0.42
N ALA A 59 -2.63 13.33 0.78
CA ALA A 59 -3.61 14.37 1.13
C ALA A 59 -4.53 14.79 -0.04
N LYS A 60 -4.13 14.49 -1.28
CA LYS A 60 -4.86 14.84 -2.50
C LYS A 60 -5.78 13.71 -2.98
N HIS A 61 -5.72 12.53 -2.35
CA HIS A 61 -6.56 11.39 -2.73
C HIS A 61 -8.03 11.76 -2.57
N LYS A 62 -8.86 11.35 -3.52
CA LYS A 62 -10.30 11.55 -3.44
C LYS A 62 -10.94 10.31 -2.84
N CYS A 63 -11.61 10.48 -1.71
CA CYS A 63 -12.30 9.41 -1.00
C CYS A 63 -13.82 9.59 -1.14
N CYS A 64 -14.53 8.46 -1.28
CA CYS A 64 -15.97 8.37 -1.08
C CYS A 64 -16.23 7.60 0.22
N GLU A 65 -16.56 8.29 1.31
CA GLU A 65 -17.10 7.60 2.48
C GLU A 65 -18.49 7.03 2.16
N ASN A 66 -18.79 5.86 2.74
CA ASN A 66 -20.12 5.24 2.75
C ASN A 66 -20.62 4.67 1.41
N TRP A 67 -19.76 4.00 0.63
CA TRP A 67 -20.26 3.13 -0.44
C TRP A 67 -20.80 1.80 0.14
N SER A 68 -21.97 1.86 0.77
CA SER A 68 -22.82 0.69 0.99
C SER A 68 -23.56 0.43 -0.33
N GLY A 69 -23.24 -0.69 -1.00
CA GLY A 69 -23.71 -1.00 -2.37
C GLY A 69 -25.23 -0.84 -2.59
N ARG A 70 -25.62 -0.61 -3.86
CA ARG A 70 -26.99 -0.41 -4.37
C ARG A 70 -27.92 0.26 -3.37
N GLN A 71 -27.74 1.58 -3.17
CA GLN A 71 -28.88 2.39 -2.76
C GLN A 71 -29.89 2.35 -3.91
N GLY A 72 -31.04 1.74 -3.65
CA GLY A 72 -32.19 1.81 -4.54
C GLY A 72 -32.45 3.28 -4.88
N SER A 73 -32.68 3.53 -6.16
CA SER A 73 -33.41 4.68 -6.72
C SER A 73 -33.71 5.80 -5.71
N SER A 74 -32.92 6.88 -5.77
CA SER A 74 -33.09 8.17 -5.06
C SER A 74 -32.32 8.37 -3.73
N ALA A 75 -30.98 8.44 -3.80
CA ALA A 75 -30.20 9.34 -2.95
C ALA A 75 -28.87 9.66 -3.65
N LEU A 76 -28.47 10.93 -3.61
CA LEU A 76 -27.37 11.55 -4.34
C LEU A 76 -26.07 10.71 -4.28
N ALA A 77 -25.41 10.53 -5.43
CA ALA A 77 -24.09 9.91 -5.49
C ALA A 77 -23.17 10.53 -4.43
N PRO A 78 -22.42 9.73 -3.65
CA PRO A 78 -21.57 10.25 -2.59
C PRO A 78 -20.58 11.27 -3.17
N LYS A 79 -20.53 12.47 -2.57
CA LYS A 79 -19.59 13.52 -2.99
C LYS A 79 -18.17 13.05 -2.66
N LEU A 80 -17.31 12.99 -3.67
CA LEU A 80 -15.88 12.79 -3.50
C LEU A 80 -15.31 13.94 -2.65
N THR A 81 -14.74 13.63 -1.50
CA THR A 81 -14.00 14.58 -0.67
C THR A 81 -12.50 14.33 -0.84
N SER A 82 -11.70 15.40 -0.89
CA SER A 82 -10.23 15.28 -0.88
C SER A 82 -9.72 14.96 0.53
N GLY A 83 -8.75 14.06 0.61
CA GLY A 83 -8.15 13.59 1.85
C GLY A 83 -8.90 12.40 2.45
N ILE A 84 -8.23 11.71 3.38
CA ILE A 84 -8.85 10.67 4.20
C ILE A 84 -9.63 11.37 5.31
N PRO A 85 -10.92 11.07 5.50
CA PRO A 85 -11.71 11.65 6.58
C PRO A 85 -11.15 11.23 7.94
N ILE A 86 -10.49 12.17 8.61
CA ILE A 86 -9.85 11.97 9.93
C ILE A 86 -10.90 12.05 11.07
N LYS A 87 -12.16 12.41 10.75
CA LYS A 87 -13.21 12.72 11.74
C LYS A 87 -14.08 11.51 12.08
N LYS A 88 -13.49 10.54 12.78
CA LYS A 88 -14.08 9.63 13.77
C LYS A 88 -12.91 8.82 14.34
N MET A 89 -12.98 8.43 15.61
CA MET A 89 -11.87 7.77 16.30
C MET A 89 -11.31 6.61 15.48
N GLY A 90 -10.01 6.62 15.19
CA GLY A 90 -9.30 5.65 14.33
C GLY A 90 -9.56 4.20 14.72
N ASP A 91 -10.61 3.62 14.15
CA ASP A 91 -10.95 2.22 14.34
C ASP A 91 -10.17 1.33 13.37
N MET A 92 -10.37 0.01 13.44
CA MET A 92 -9.63 -0.91 12.56
C MET A 92 -9.99 -0.69 11.08
N SER A 93 -11.21 -0.24 10.76
CA SER A 93 -11.58 0.08 9.38
C SER A 93 -10.78 1.28 8.86
N ASP A 94 -10.52 2.28 9.70
CA ASP A 94 -9.72 3.44 9.32
C ASP A 94 -8.28 3.06 8.98
N TYR A 95 -7.67 2.14 9.74
CA TYR A 95 -6.33 1.62 9.42
C TYR A 95 -6.31 0.79 8.13
N ALA A 96 -7.30 -0.08 7.90
CA ALA A 96 -7.40 -0.84 6.66
C ALA A 96 -7.49 0.10 5.44
N HIS A 97 -8.32 1.14 5.57
CA HIS A 97 -8.51 2.16 4.56
C HIS A 97 -7.27 3.03 4.34
N LEU A 98 -6.56 3.41 5.41
CA LEU A 98 -5.28 4.11 5.29
C LEU A 98 -4.24 3.26 4.56
N ILE A 99 -4.15 1.96 4.87
CA ILE A 99 -3.25 1.03 4.16
C ILE A 99 -3.60 1.02 2.66
N GLU A 100 -4.87 0.95 2.30
CA GLU A 100 -5.32 1.02 0.90
C GLU A 100 -4.79 2.29 0.21
N HIS A 101 -4.98 3.45 0.82
CA HIS A 101 -4.53 4.72 0.27
C HIS A 101 -3.00 4.82 0.15
N VAL A 102 -2.26 4.29 1.12
CA VAL A 102 -0.79 4.22 1.05
C VAL A 102 -0.35 3.30 -0.09
N ILE A 103 -1.03 2.17 -0.31
CA ILE A 103 -0.75 1.28 -1.45
C ILE A 103 -0.98 2.02 -2.77
N ILE A 104 -2.10 2.74 -2.90
CA ILE A 104 -2.43 3.55 -4.10
C ILE A 104 -1.32 4.58 -4.36
N ASP A 105 -0.94 5.36 -3.34
CA ASP A 105 0.04 6.45 -3.48
C ASP A 105 1.41 5.89 -3.91
N LEU A 106 1.86 4.83 -3.25
CA LEU A 106 3.09 4.12 -3.60
C LEU A 106 3.05 3.53 -5.01
N GLN A 107 1.92 2.97 -5.46
CA GLN A 107 1.81 2.42 -6.83
C GLN A 107 1.82 3.51 -7.90
N CYS A 108 1.17 4.64 -7.64
CA CYS A 108 1.27 5.81 -8.51
C CYS A 108 2.71 6.33 -8.59
N HIS A 109 3.40 6.41 -7.46
CA HIS A 109 4.76 6.93 -7.39
C HIS A 109 5.82 5.98 -7.97
N ILE A 110 5.82 4.72 -7.56
CA ILE A 110 6.85 3.73 -7.93
C ILE A 110 6.53 3.07 -9.27
N GLY A 111 5.25 2.79 -9.54
CA GLY A 111 4.78 2.07 -10.72
C GLY A 111 4.36 2.97 -11.88
N ASP A 112 4.51 4.28 -11.76
CA ASP A 112 4.06 5.31 -12.73
C ASP A 112 2.59 5.11 -13.17
N MET A 113 1.75 4.70 -12.22
CA MET A 113 0.32 4.58 -12.48
C MET A 113 -0.35 5.95 -12.48
N LYS A 114 -0.87 6.39 -13.64
CA LYS A 114 -1.56 7.69 -13.77
C LYS A 114 -2.88 7.77 -13.03
N ILE A 115 -3.59 6.64 -12.93
CA ILE A 115 -4.86 6.50 -12.23
C ILE A 115 -4.78 5.17 -11.48
N CYS A 116 -5.07 5.20 -10.19
CA CYS A 116 -5.18 4.03 -9.35
C CYS A 116 -6.32 4.25 -8.35
N SER A 117 -7.30 3.37 -8.38
CA SER A 117 -8.39 3.32 -7.42
C SER A 117 -8.25 2.11 -6.51
N GLY A 118 -8.92 2.15 -5.37
CA GLY A 118 -9.11 0.98 -4.53
C GLY A 118 -10.49 0.91 -3.90
N ILE A 119 -10.72 -0.20 -3.18
CA ILE A 119 -11.82 -0.34 -2.26
C ILE A 119 -11.41 -1.21 -1.08
N THR A 120 -11.80 -0.81 0.13
CA THR A 120 -11.69 -1.58 1.36
C THR A 120 -13.01 -2.31 1.62
N CYS A 121 -12.96 -3.63 1.81
CA CYS A 121 -14.12 -4.45 2.14
C CYS A 121 -13.90 -5.15 3.49
N GLY A 122 -14.68 -4.78 4.50
CA GLY A 122 -14.67 -5.46 5.80
C GLY A 122 -15.47 -6.76 5.77
N TYR A 123 -14.98 -7.79 6.47
CA TYR A 123 -15.69 -9.04 6.66
C TYR A 123 -16.74 -8.88 7.76
N GLN A 124 -17.91 -9.52 7.61
CA GLN A 124 -18.87 -9.64 8.71
C GLN A 124 -18.30 -10.51 9.84
N PHE A 125 -17.63 -11.61 9.47
CA PHE A 125 -16.87 -12.44 10.40
C PHE A 125 -15.63 -13.02 9.69
N PRO A 126 -14.42 -12.92 10.28
CA PRO A 126 -14.10 -12.22 11.52
C PRO A 126 -14.11 -10.68 11.35
N LYS A 127 -14.49 -9.95 12.40
CA LYS A 127 -14.75 -8.49 12.38
C LYS A 127 -13.56 -7.62 11.94
N TYR A 128 -12.33 -8.06 12.17
CA TYR A 128 -11.11 -7.29 11.88
C TYR A 128 -10.32 -7.83 10.69
N ARG A 129 -11.00 -8.59 9.82
CA ARG A 129 -10.47 -8.98 8.53
C ARG A 129 -11.01 -8.09 7.44
N PHE A 130 -10.12 -7.68 6.55
CA PHE A 130 -10.44 -6.79 5.43
C PHE A 130 -9.83 -7.35 4.15
N ASP A 131 -10.54 -7.22 3.04
CA ASP A 131 -9.96 -7.33 1.71
C ASP A 131 -9.82 -5.94 1.12
N LEU A 132 -8.59 -5.56 0.78
CA LEU A 132 -8.30 -4.37 0.00
C LEU A 132 -8.14 -4.77 -1.45
N PHE A 133 -8.88 -4.15 -2.36
CA PHE A 133 -8.68 -4.33 -3.79
C PHE A 133 -8.15 -3.03 -4.39
N VAL A 134 -6.93 -3.06 -4.90
CA VAL A 134 -6.26 -1.89 -5.48
C VAL A 134 -5.89 -2.17 -6.93
N GLU A 135 -6.19 -1.25 -7.84
CA GLU A 135 -5.81 -1.36 -9.25
C GLU A 135 -4.30 -1.49 -9.39
N CYS A 136 -3.82 -2.45 -10.20
CA CYS A 136 -2.40 -2.75 -10.23
C CYS A 136 -2.01 -3.38 -11.56
N ASN A 137 -1.11 -2.72 -12.30
CA ASN A 137 -0.65 -3.20 -13.61
C ASN A 137 0.52 -4.19 -13.52
N ASP A 138 1.25 -4.20 -12.39
CA ASP A 138 2.39 -5.07 -12.17
C ASP A 138 2.29 -5.77 -10.81
N LYS A 139 2.19 -7.11 -10.84
CA LYS A 139 2.12 -7.95 -9.63
C LYS A 139 3.26 -7.65 -8.65
N LYS A 140 4.48 -7.48 -9.15
CA LYS A 140 5.69 -7.26 -8.34
C LYS A 140 5.59 -5.94 -7.57
N ILE A 141 5.19 -4.87 -8.27
CA ILE A 141 4.96 -3.56 -7.66
C ILE A 141 3.83 -3.64 -6.65
N GLY A 142 2.71 -4.29 -7.00
CA GLY A 142 1.59 -4.45 -6.08
C GLY A 142 1.97 -5.18 -4.78
N VAL A 143 2.66 -6.31 -4.89
CA VAL A 143 3.14 -7.07 -3.71
C VAL A 143 4.07 -6.21 -2.86
N PHE A 144 5.03 -5.52 -3.47
CA PHE A 144 5.95 -4.66 -2.75
C PHE A 144 5.23 -3.53 -2.00
N THR A 145 4.37 -2.77 -2.69
CA THR A 145 3.71 -1.62 -2.08
C THR A 145 2.74 -2.03 -0.97
N ALA A 146 2.10 -3.20 -1.09
CA ALA A 146 1.29 -3.76 0.01
C ALA A 146 2.12 -4.08 1.25
N ASN A 147 3.27 -4.75 1.09
CA ASN A 147 4.15 -5.04 2.22
C ASN A 147 4.76 -3.78 2.82
N LEU A 148 5.18 -2.83 1.98
CA LEU A 148 5.72 -1.55 2.43
C LEU A 148 4.67 -0.74 3.21
N ALA A 149 3.44 -0.64 2.71
CA ALA A 149 2.36 0.08 3.38
C ALA A 149 2.10 -0.47 4.80
N VAL A 150 1.99 -1.79 4.92
CA VAL A 150 1.82 -2.44 6.23
C VAL A 150 3.03 -2.19 7.11
N TYR A 151 4.25 -2.40 6.61
CA TYR A 151 5.49 -2.16 7.36
C TYR A 151 5.58 -0.74 7.92
N LEU A 152 5.33 0.30 7.10
CA LEU A 152 5.44 1.69 7.54
C LEU A 152 4.42 2.01 8.64
N ILE A 153 3.18 1.54 8.52
CA ILE A 153 2.14 1.80 9.52
C ILE A 153 2.40 1.01 10.80
N GLU A 154 2.86 -0.25 10.71
CA GLU A 154 3.27 -1.02 11.90
C GLU A 154 4.44 -0.37 12.62
N TYR A 155 5.48 -0.01 11.88
CA TYR A 155 6.65 0.65 12.44
C TYR A 155 6.25 1.96 13.15
N LEU A 156 5.36 2.75 12.54
CA LEU A 156 4.85 3.98 13.15
C LEU A 156 4.01 3.72 14.40
N ARG A 157 3.21 2.65 14.42
CA ARG A 157 2.45 2.24 15.61
C ARG A 157 3.36 1.89 16.77
N GLU A 158 4.51 1.26 16.49
CA GLU A 158 5.46 0.80 17.51
C GLU A 158 6.44 1.90 17.95
N ASN A 159 6.91 2.74 17.02
CA ASN A 159 8.06 3.63 17.23
C ASN A 159 7.69 5.13 17.18
N GLN A 160 6.43 5.47 16.92
CA GLN A 160 5.90 6.84 16.79
C GLN A 160 6.58 7.71 15.71
N SER A 161 7.52 7.17 14.94
CA SER A 161 8.25 7.88 13.89
C SER A 161 8.58 6.93 12.75
N LEU A 162 8.72 7.46 11.53
CA LEU A 162 9.14 6.66 10.38
C LEU A 162 10.62 6.27 10.49
N PRO A 163 11.04 5.14 9.89
CA PRO A 163 12.44 4.86 9.69
C PRO A 163 13.10 6.02 8.93
N SER A 164 14.23 6.52 9.41
CA SER A 164 14.94 7.66 8.80
C SER A 164 15.29 7.45 7.32
N ASN A 165 15.46 6.18 6.90
CA ASN A 165 15.81 5.81 5.54
C ASN A 165 14.61 5.48 4.64
N SER A 166 13.37 5.78 5.05
CA SER A 166 12.16 5.42 4.30
C SER A 166 12.11 5.98 2.88
N LEU A 167 12.57 7.23 2.69
CA LEU A 167 12.63 7.85 1.36
C LEU A 167 13.61 7.13 0.43
N TYR A 168 14.80 6.78 0.91
CA TYR A 168 15.78 6.02 0.11
C TYR A 168 15.22 4.68 -0.38
N LEU A 169 14.40 4.01 0.43
CA LEU A 169 13.74 2.78 0.04
C LEU A 169 12.73 2.98 -1.10
N ILE A 170 11.89 4.01 -0.99
CA ILE A 170 10.88 4.36 -2.00
C ILE A 170 11.56 4.80 -3.30
N ASP A 171 12.56 5.69 -3.19
CA ASP A 171 13.31 6.23 -4.33
C ASP A 171 14.08 5.13 -5.07
N LEU A 172 14.69 4.19 -4.34
CA LEU A 172 15.38 3.06 -4.95
C LEU A 172 14.39 2.12 -5.67
N ALA A 173 13.24 1.82 -5.07
CA ALA A 173 12.21 1.01 -5.70
C ALA A 173 11.73 1.62 -7.03
N ARG A 174 11.50 2.94 -7.02
CA ARG A 174 11.11 3.71 -8.20
C ARG A 174 12.21 3.69 -9.26
N TYR A 175 13.44 4.03 -8.89
CA TYR A 175 14.58 4.04 -9.78
C TYR A 175 14.80 2.68 -10.47
N LEU A 176 14.70 1.58 -9.72
CA LEU A 176 14.83 0.22 -10.26
C LEU A 176 13.67 -0.16 -11.20
N THR A 177 12.49 0.39 -10.97
CA THR A 177 11.32 0.19 -11.83
C THR A 177 11.46 0.93 -13.15
N GLU A 178 11.88 2.20 -13.11
CA GLU A 178 12.09 3.06 -14.28
C GLU A 178 13.23 2.55 -15.17
N THR A 179 14.36 2.19 -14.57
CA THR A 179 15.56 1.79 -15.32
C THR A 179 15.57 0.32 -15.76
N ARG A 180 14.65 -0.49 -15.22
CA ARG A 180 14.59 -1.96 -15.43
C ARG A 180 15.94 -2.64 -15.17
N GLN A 181 16.71 -2.11 -14.21
CA GLN A 181 18.07 -2.56 -13.96
C GLN A 181 18.08 -3.99 -13.40
N THR A 182 18.84 -4.88 -14.05
CA THR A 182 18.95 -6.31 -13.67
C THR A 182 20.20 -6.63 -12.87
N ARG A 183 21.22 -5.76 -12.92
CA ARG A 183 22.48 -5.90 -12.17
C ARG A 183 22.48 -4.96 -10.97
N LEU A 184 22.43 -5.55 -9.78
CA LEU A 184 22.28 -4.86 -8.49
C LEU A 184 23.58 -4.99 -7.69
N SER A 185 24.56 -4.13 -7.96
CA SER A 185 25.73 -3.95 -7.11
C SER A 185 25.51 -2.71 -6.24
N SER A 186 25.73 -2.83 -4.93
CA SER A 186 25.62 -1.73 -3.96
C SER A 186 26.51 -0.56 -4.35
N ASP A 187 27.80 -0.82 -4.59
CA ASP A 187 28.78 0.18 -5.06
C ASP A 187 28.32 0.88 -6.36
N SER A 188 27.91 0.11 -7.37
CA SER A 188 27.49 0.70 -8.65
C SER A 188 26.25 1.58 -8.49
N LEU A 189 25.28 1.15 -7.67
CA LEU A 189 24.06 1.93 -7.39
C LEU A 189 24.37 3.15 -6.53
N ALA A 190 25.26 3.03 -5.53
CA ALA A 190 25.73 4.12 -4.68
C ALA A 190 26.38 5.23 -5.51
N ARG A 191 27.31 4.88 -6.40
CA ARG A 191 27.94 5.83 -7.33
C ARG A 191 26.92 6.50 -8.26
N LYS A 192 25.93 5.74 -8.73
CA LYS A 192 24.92 6.26 -9.67
C LYS A 192 23.88 7.16 -9.01
N LEU A 193 23.50 6.86 -7.77
CA LEU A 193 22.49 7.62 -7.01
C LEU A 193 23.12 8.72 -6.15
N GLY A 194 24.44 8.74 -6.00
CA GLY A 194 25.15 9.67 -5.10
C GLY A 194 24.90 9.37 -3.62
N TRP A 195 24.58 8.13 -3.27
CA TRP A 195 24.29 7.71 -1.90
C TRP A 195 25.50 7.01 -1.27
N LYS A 196 25.53 6.95 0.07
CA LYS A 196 26.47 6.07 0.77
C LYS A 196 26.12 4.61 0.48
N GLU A 197 27.15 3.76 0.31
CA GLU A 197 26.96 2.34 0.01
C GLU A 197 26.14 1.61 1.08
N GLU A 198 26.32 1.96 2.34
CA GLU A 198 25.55 1.41 3.47
C GLU A 198 24.05 1.65 3.32
N ILE A 199 23.64 2.84 2.87
CA ILE A 199 22.23 3.20 2.65
C ILE A 199 21.65 2.35 1.51
N VAL A 200 22.39 2.22 0.41
CA VAL A 200 21.97 1.39 -0.73
C VAL A 200 21.87 -0.07 -0.33
N SER A 201 22.83 -0.57 0.45
CA SER A 201 22.87 -1.96 0.90
C SER A 201 21.68 -2.27 1.80
N TRP A 202 21.41 -1.41 2.78
CA TRP A 202 20.23 -1.48 3.62
C TRP A 202 18.93 -1.43 2.79
N ALA A 203 18.83 -0.51 1.83
CA ALA A 203 17.62 -0.38 1.01
C ALA A 203 17.41 -1.62 0.13
N LEU A 204 18.47 -2.17 -0.47
CA LEU A 204 18.40 -3.41 -1.26
C LEU A 204 17.96 -4.61 -0.42
N GLU A 205 18.46 -4.72 0.81
CA GLU A 205 18.04 -5.76 1.76
C GLU A 205 16.56 -5.60 2.10
N LYS A 206 16.13 -4.39 2.46
CA LYS A 206 14.73 -4.10 2.78
C LYS A 206 13.80 -4.34 1.58
N LEU A 207 14.24 -4.04 0.35
CA LEU A 207 13.50 -4.38 -0.88
C LEU A 207 13.32 -5.90 -1.03
N ARG A 208 14.32 -6.72 -0.66
CA ARG A 208 14.18 -8.19 -0.67
C ARG A 208 13.18 -8.66 0.37
N GLU A 209 13.29 -8.16 1.60
CA GLU A 209 12.36 -8.48 2.70
C GLU A 209 10.91 -8.14 2.35
N LEU A 210 10.70 -6.99 1.68
CA LEU A 210 9.38 -6.54 1.24
C LEU A 210 8.95 -7.11 -0.12
N HIS A 211 9.67 -8.13 -0.61
CA HIS A 211 9.33 -8.89 -1.82
C HIS A 211 9.27 -8.06 -3.11
N PHE A 212 10.09 -7.00 -3.22
CA PHE A 212 10.25 -6.24 -4.46
C PHE A 212 10.91 -7.08 -5.57
N PHE A 213 11.81 -7.99 -5.21
CA PHE A 213 12.44 -8.90 -6.17
C PHE A 213 11.63 -10.20 -6.25
N ASN A 214 11.39 -10.71 -7.47
CA ASN A 214 10.67 -11.96 -7.67
C ASN A 214 11.39 -13.12 -6.95
N ASN A 215 10.69 -13.81 -6.03
CA ASN A 215 11.10 -15.11 -5.50
C ASN A 215 10.92 -16.25 -6.53
N SER A 216 11.16 -16.02 -7.82
CA SER A 216 11.02 -17.05 -8.86
C SER A 216 12.27 -17.92 -9.03
N LYS A 217 13.05 -18.12 -7.96
CA LYS A 217 14.07 -19.18 -7.80
C LYS A 217 14.30 -19.51 -6.31
N LEU A 218 13.28 -20.06 -5.66
CA LEU A 218 13.50 -21.03 -4.57
C LEU A 218 13.12 -22.42 -5.10
N SER A 219 13.79 -22.84 -6.18
CA SER A 219 13.96 -24.26 -6.43
C SER A 219 14.88 -24.76 -5.31
N LYS A 220 14.31 -25.59 -4.42
CA LYS A 220 15.04 -26.43 -3.48
C LYS A 220 16.32 -26.93 -4.17
N ALA A 221 17.48 -26.46 -3.71
CA ALA A 221 18.69 -27.23 -3.88
C ALA A 221 18.45 -28.54 -3.13
N LYS A 222 18.40 -29.64 -3.88
CA LYS A 222 18.52 -30.98 -3.30
C LYS A 222 19.83 -31.01 -2.52
N VAL A 223 19.73 -31.37 -1.25
CA VAL A 223 20.76 -32.15 -0.55
C VAL A 223 20.10 -33.49 -0.26
#